data_AF-A1YKZ3-F1
#
_entry.id   AF-A1YKZ3-F1
#
_cell.length_a   1.000
_cell.length_b   1.000
_cell.length_c   1.000
_cell.angle_alpha   90.00
_cell.angle_beta   90.00
_cell.angle_gamma   90.00
#
_symmetry.space_group_name_H-M   'P 1'
#
loop_
_entity.id
_entity.type
_entity.pdbx_description
1 polymer ?
#
loop_
_entity_poly.entity_id
_entity_poly.type
_entity_poly.pdbx_seq_one_letter_code
_entity_poly.pdbx_strand_id
1 'polypeptide(L)'
;REFLSDRRVIDVPRFLWYSILYGFILPFRPRRITPLYKAIWIKSDSGVIINGKTEGSPLTLYSESLATKVQASVDKTSSGSVVARHAMRYGIKNIPSTLKALHDEFPTIRELVVLPLFPQYTSTTSASIYDEVFKFYMDTKRRSIPSLRTVRDYAEHTVYIEALASSLLSSIKAHATAKAGAAKDWKSALADQLPGIGIIITYHSIPVRYV
;
A
#
# COMPACT_ATOMS: atom_id res chain seq x y z
N ARG A 1 5.91 -11.34 12.18
CA ARG A 1 6.90 -11.01 13.23
C ARG A 1 7.36 -9.57 13.08
N GLU A 2 8.00 -9.20 11.97
CA GLU A 2 8.56 -7.86 11.72
C GLU A 2 7.58 -6.72 12.03
N PHE A 3 6.37 -6.73 11.46
CA PHE A 3 5.33 -5.74 11.73
C PHE A 3 5.04 -5.53 13.22
N LEU A 4 4.95 -6.62 13.98
CA LEU A 4 4.64 -6.56 15.42
C LEU A 4 5.87 -6.23 16.27
N SER A 5 7.07 -6.27 15.71
CA SER A 5 8.29 -5.85 16.40
C SER A 5 8.65 -4.39 16.11
N ASP A 6 7.90 -3.73 15.23
CA ASP A 6 8.13 -2.34 14.87
C ASP A 6 7.67 -1.39 16.00
N ARG A 7 8.59 -0.51 16.42
CA ARG A 7 8.38 0.49 17.46
C ARG A 7 7.43 1.60 17.04
N ARG A 8 7.34 1.87 15.73
CA ARG A 8 6.36 2.81 15.19
C ARG A 8 4.94 2.25 15.27
N VAL A 9 4.79 0.93 15.27
CA VAL A 9 3.48 0.26 15.30
C VAL A 9 3.07 -0.03 16.74
N ILE A 10 3.99 -0.54 17.54
CA ILE A 10 3.76 -0.93 18.93
C ILE A 10 4.58 -0.04 19.87
N ASP A 11 3.92 0.90 20.51
CA ASP A 11 4.47 1.80 21.53
C ASP A 11 4.30 1.22 22.95
N VAL A 12 4.85 0.02 23.16
CA VAL A 12 4.90 -0.64 24.47
C VAL A 12 6.38 -0.93 24.79
N PRO A 13 6.83 -0.75 26.05
CA PRO A 13 8.21 -1.06 26.43
C PRO A 13 8.64 -2.45 25.95
N ARG A 14 9.78 -2.52 25.25
CA ARG A 14 10.18 -3.73 24.49
C ARG A 14 10.24 -4.99 25.34
N PHE A 15 10.68 -4.88 26.59
CA PHE A 15 10.79 -6.04 27.47
C PHE A 15 9.41 -6.64 27.80
N LEU A 16 8.40 -5.80 28.04
CA LEU A 16 7.02 -6.23 28.27
C LEU A 16 6.42 -6.79 26.98
N TRP A 17 6.57 -6.04 25.89
CA TRP A 17 5.97 -6.43 24.61
C TRP A 17 6.56 -7.70 24.05
N TYR A 18 7.87 -7.93 24.19
CA TYR A 18 8.51 -9.14 23.66
C TYR A 18 8.04 -10.39 24.39
N SER A 19 7.85 -10.32 25.71
CA SER A 19 7.25 -11.43 26.47
C SER A 19 5.86 -11.78 25.95
N ILE A 20 5.03 -10.78 25.67
CA ILE A 20 3.68 -10.98 25.10
C ILE A 20 3.76 -11.49 23.65
N LEU A 21 4.63 -10.88 22.85
CA LEU A 21 4.78 -11.15 21.43
C LEU A 21 5.25 -12.59 21.19
N TYR A 22 6.34 -13.00 21.83
CA TYR A 22 6.93 -14.32 21.65
C TYR A 22 6.21 -15.40 22.47
N GLY A 23 5.64 -15.06 23.63
CA GLY A 23 4.93 -16.01 24.49
C GLY A 23 3.52 -16.35 24.00
N PHE A 24 2.78 -15.37 23.48
CA PHE A 24 1.35 -15.54 23.14
C PHE A 24 1.04 -15.20 21.68
N ILE A 25 1.49 -14.05 21.19
CA ILE A 25 1.01 -13.57 19.88
C ILE A 25 1.57 -14.41 18.72
N LEU A 26 2.88 -14.63 18.66
CA LEU A 26 3.49 -15.39 17.57
C LEU A 26 3.07 -16.87 17.55
N PRO A 27 2.90 -17.57 18.70
CA PRO A 27 2.40 -18.94 18.70
C PRO A 27 0.92 -19.06 18.31
N PHE A 28 0.05 -18.16 18.80
CA PHE A 28 -1.40 -18.34 18.67
C PHE A 28 -2.05 -17.55 17.52
N ARG A 29 -1.57 -16.34 17.22
CA ARG A 29 -2.18 -15.46 16.20
C ARG A 29 -2.20 -16.08 14.80
N PRO A 30 -1.11 -16.71 14.29
CA PRO A 30 -1.09 -17.27 12.94
C PRO A 30 -2.25 -18.24 12.67
N ARG A 31 -2.60 -19.07 13.66
CA ARG A 31 -3.71 -20.03 13.54
C ARG A 31 -5.05 -19.35 13.26
N ARG A 32 -5.28 -18.17 13.83
CA ARG A 32 -6.51 -17.40 13.63
C ARG A 32 -6.53 -16.61 12.33
N ILE A 33 -5.40 -16.02 11.92
CA ILE A 33 -5.35 -15.10 10.77
C ILE A 33 -5.12 -15.81 9.43
N THR A 34 -4.44 -16.96 9.41
CA THR A 34 -4.09 -17.66 8.16
C THR A 34 -5.31 -18.03 7.31
N PRO A 35 -6.43 -18.53 7.88
CA PRO A 35 -7.64 -18.82 7.10
C PRO A 35 -8.21 -17.58 6.41
N LEU A 36 -8.19 -16.42 7.09
CA LEU A 36 -8.69 -15.16 6.53
C LEU A 36 -7.84 -14.69 5.34
N TYR A 37 -6.50 -14.75 5.46
CA TYR A 37 -5.62 -14.43 4.34
C TYR A 37 -5.77 -15.39 3.17
N LYS A 38 -5.99 -16.69 3.44
CA LYS A 38 -6.26 -17.68 2.39
C LYS A 38 -7.57 -17.42 1.67
N ALA A 39 -8.59 -16.91 2.36
CA ALA A 39 -9.91 -16.63 1.78
C ALA A 39 -9.87 -15.53 0.70
N ILE A 40 -8.96 -14.56 0.84
CA ILE A 40 -8.82 -13.43 -0.09
C ILE A 40 -7.67 -13.62 -1.11
N TRP A 41 -7.00 -14.77 -1.09
CA TRP A 41 -5.90 -15.04 -1.99
C TRP A 41 -6.41 -15.27 -3.41
N ILE A 42 -5.75 -14.69 -4.41
CA ILE A 42 -6.10 -14.97 -5.80
C ILE A 42 -5.59 -16.37 -6.11
N LYS A 43 -6.53 -17.25 -6.47
CA LYS A 43 -6.26 -18.64 -6.83
C LYS A 43 -6.17 -18.74 -8.35
N SER A 44 -5.35 -19.66 -8.82
CA SER A 44 -5.12 -19.92 -10.24
C SER A 44 -6.40 -20.25 -11.03
N ASP A 45 -7.41 -20.83 -10.36
CA ASP A 45 -8.71 -21.19 -10.92
C ASP A 45 -9.75 -20.05 -10.89
N SER A 46 -9.42 -18.89 -10.29
CA SER A 46 -10.38 -17.78 -10.15
C SER A 46 -10.67 -17.02 -11.46
N GLY A 47 -9.89 -17.26 -12.52
CA GLY A 47 -9.96 -16.53 -13.79
C GLY A 47 -9.45 -15.08 -13.70
N VAL A 48 -8.99 -14.63 -12.53
CA VAL A 48 -8.45 -13.27 -12.32
C VAL A 48 -6.98 -13.22 -12.74
N ILE A 49 -6.66 -12.33 -13.67
CA ILE A 49 -5.29 -12.10 -14.13
C ILE A 49 -4.87 -10.68 -13.79
N ILE A 50 -3.81 -10.54 -12.99
CA ILE A 50 -3.24 -9.24 -12.62
C ILE A 50 -1.75 -9.25 -12.98
N ASN A 51 -1.35 -8.30 -13.83
CA ASN A 51 0.04 -8.17 -14.27
C ASN A 51 0.62 -9.49 -14.84
N GLY A 52 -0.20 -10.22 -15.62
CA GLY A 52 0.17 -11.50 -16.23
C GLY A 52 0.20 -12.70 -15.26
N LYS A 53 -0.18 -12.52 -13.99
CA LYS A 53 -0.20 -13.59 -12.98
C LYS A 53 -1.62 -14.01 -12.66
N THR A 54 -1.80 -15.32 -12.47
CA THR A 54 -3.10 -15.96 -12.18
C THR A 54 -3.28 -16.31 -10.71
N GLU A 55 -2.23 -16.21 -9.89
CA GLU A 55 -2.29 -16.49 -8.46
C GLU A 55 -1.36 -15.58 -7.64
N GLY A 56 -1.72 -15.36 -6.37
CA GLY A 56 -0.91 -14.57 -5.45
C GLY A 56 -1.71 -13.71 -4.48
N SER A 57 -0.98 -13.01 -3.61
CA SER A 57 -1.58 -11.98 -2.77
C SER A 57 -2.08 -10.83 -3.64
N PRO A 58 -3.36 -10.42 -3.54
CA PRO A 58 -3.87 -9.25 -4.27
C PRO A 58 -2.98 -8.03 -4.06
N LEU A 59 -2.53 -7.78 -2.81
CA LEU A 59 -1.69 -6.64 -2.48
C LEU A 59 -0.38 -6.65 -3.29
N THR A 60 0.30 -7.78 -3.36
CA THR A 60 1.54 -7.92 -4.13
C THR A 60 1.29 -7.71 -5.62
N LEU A 61 0.25 -8.36 -6.17
CA LEU A 61 -0.05 -8.31 -7.59
C LEU A 61 -0.45 -6.90 -8.05
N TYR A 62 -1.29 -6.20 -7.28
CA TYR A 62 -1.66 -4.82 -7.59
C TYR A 62 -0.50 -3.85 -7.37
N SER A 63 0.35 -4.06 -6.36
CA SER A 63 1.54 -3.21 -6.14
C SER A 63 2.55 -3.36 -7.28
N GLU A 64 2.77 -4.58 -7.76
CA GLU A 64 3.59 -4.85 -8.95
C GLU A 64 2.99 -4.20 -10.19
N SER A 65 1.67 -4.36 -10.42
CA SER A 65 0.98 -3.73 -11.55
C SER A 65 1.09 -2.21 -11.50
N LEU A 66 0.96 -1.61 -10.32
CA LEU A 66 1.10 -0.17 -10.13
C LEU A 66 2.52 0.30 -10.49
N ALA A 67 3.56 -0.39 -10.02
CA ALA A 67 4.94 -0.05 -10.35
C ALA A 67 5.20 -0.13 -11.87
N THR A 68 4.70 -1.17 -12.55
CA THR A 68 4.80 -1.31 -14.01
C THR A 68 4.13 -0.13 -14.73
N LYS A 69 2.93 0.27 -14.29
CA LYS A 69 2.19 1.38 -14.89
C LYS A 69 2.86 2.73 -14.64
N VAL A 70 3.43 2.92 -13.44
CA VAL A 70 4.21 4.13 -13.12
C VAL A 70 5.46 4.19 -13.98
N GLN A 71 6.21 3.08 -14.12
CA GLN A 71 7.37 3.02 -15.01
C GLN A 71 6.99 3.45 -16.44
N ALA A 72 5.96 2.82 -17.01
CA ALA A 72 5.49 3.14 -18.36
C ALA A 72 5.01 4.60 -18.52
N SER A 73 4.46 5.20 -17.46
CA SER A 73 4.07 6.62 -17.46
C SER A 73 5.29 7.53 -17.43
N VAL A 74 6.30 7.20 -16.63
CA VAL A 74 7.52 8.00 -16.51
C VAL A 74 8.37 7.88 -17.77
N ASP A 75 8.47 6.69 -18.38
CA ASP A 75 9.19 6.49 -19.65
C ASP A 75 8.63 7.37 -20.78
N LYS A 76 7.34 7.71 -20.73
CA LYS A 76 6.68 8.59 -21.71
C LYS A 76 6.85 10.08 -21.43
N THR A 77 7.11 10.45 -20.17
CA THR A 77 7.02 11.86 -19.71
C THR A 77 8.36 12.44 -19.27
N SER A 78 9.32 11.59 -18.90
CA SER A 78 10.65 11.99 -18.45
C SER A 78 11.66 11.87 -19.60
N SER A 79 12.51 12.89 -19.74
CA SER A 79 13.70 12.84 -20.61
C SER A 79 14.90 12.15 -19.94
N GLY A 80 14.83 11.90 -18.63
CA GLY A 80 15.89 11.24 -17.85
C GLY A 80 15.60 9.77 -17.57
N SER A 81 16.64 9.01 -17.20
CA SER A 81 16.52 7.62 -16.77
C SER A 81 15.93 7.55 -15.37
N VAL A 82 14.64 7.20 -15.28
CA VAL A 82 13.93 7.00 -14.01
C VAL A 82 13.50 5.55 -13.91
N VAL A 83 13.69 4.97 -12.74
CA VAL A 83 13.34 3.58 -12.47
C VAL A 83 12.36 3.51 -11.31
N ALA A 84 11.18 2.93 -11.55
CA ALA A 84 10.16 2.68 -10.56
C ALA A 84 10.30 1.24 -10.02
N ARG A 85 10.29 1.10 -8.70
CA ARG A 85 10.24 -0.19 -7.99
C ARG A 85 9.22 -0.10 -6.86
N HIS A 86 8.45 -1.16 -6.66
CA HIS A 86 7.66 -1.31 -5.42
C HIS A 86 8.52 -1.97 -4.35
N ALA A 87 8.26 -1.63 -3.09
CA ALA A 87 8.88 -2.27 -1.95
C ALA A 87 7.87 -2.42 -0.83
N MET A 88 7.85 -3.58 -0.19
CA MET A 88 7.05 -3.81 1.00
C MET A 88 7.78 -3.27 2.23
N ARG A 89 7.04 -2.80 3.23
CA ARG A 89 7.66 -2.47 4.53
C ARG A 89 8.13 -3.73 5.26
N TYR A 90 7.35 -4.81 5.18
CA TYR A 90 7.60 -6.07 5.87
C TYR A 90 7.46 -7.26 4.92
N GLY A 91 8.17 -8.35 5.19
CA GLY A 91 8.07 -9.59 4.43
C GLY A 91 8.95 -9.63 3.18
N ILE A 92 8.47 -10.30 2.13
CA ILE A 92 9.23 -10.55 0.88
C ILE A 92 9.21 -9.28 0.01
N LYS A 93 10.30 -9.03 -0.73
CA LYS A 93 10.53 -7.78 -1.50
C LYS A 93 10.42 -6.54 -0.60
N ASN A 94 11.05 -6.61 0.56
CA ASN A 94 11.07 -5.49 1.51
C ASN A 94 12.00 -4.36 1.08
N ILE A 95 11.87 -3.19 1.70
CA ILE A 95 12.68 -2.00 1.43
C ILE A 95 14.19 -2.31 1.35
N PRO A 96 14.83 -3.00 2.33
CA PRO A 96 16.26 -3.31 2.23
C PRO A 96 16.63 -4.16 1.02
N SER A 97 15.86 -5.21 0.71
CA SER A 97 16.15 -6.07 -0.44
C SER A 97 15.93 -5.34 -1.77
N THR A 98 14.87 -4.53 -1.88
CA THR A 98 14.61 -3.72 -3.07
C THR A 98 15.67 -2.66 -3.29
N LEU A 99 16.08 -1.93 -2.24
CA LEU A 99 17.14 -0.92 -2.35
C LEU A 99 18.48 -1.56 -2.71
N LYS A 100 18.81 -2.73 -2.14
CA LYS A 100 20.02 -3.46 -2.53
C LYS A 100 19.98 -3.81 -4.02
N ALA A 101 18.90 -4.44 -4.50
CA ALA A 101 18.77 -4.81 -5.90
C ALA A 101 18.83 -3.58 -6.83
N LEU A 102 18.23 -2.46 -6.42
CA LEU A 102 18.27 -1.20 -7.16
C LEU A 102 19.71 -0.66 -7.30
N HIS A 103 20.52 -0.70 -6.25
CA HIS A 103 21.93 -0.29 -6.29
C HIS A 103 22.81 -1.26 -7.08
N ASP A 104 22.53 -2.56 -6.99
CA ASP A 104 23.25 -3.57 -7.76
C ASP A 104 22.96 -3.42 -9.28
N GLU A 105 21.72 -3.11 -9.65
CA GLU A 105 21.27 -2.92 -11.03
C GLU A 105 21.68 -1.54 -11.60
N PHE A 106 21.65 -0.49 -10.77
CA PHE A 106 21.97 0.89 -11.17
C PHE A 106 22.96 1.56 -10.20
N PRO A 107 24.26 1.25 -10.30
CA PRO A 107 25.29 1.80 -9.41
C PRO A 107 25.44 3.33 -9.45
N THR A 108 24.88 3.98 -10.48
CA THR A 108 24.99 5.42 -10.74
C THR A 108 23.82 6.23 -10.21
N ILE A 109 22.87 5.63 -9.50
CA ILE A 109 21.72 6.33 -8.92
C ILE A 109 22.18 7.52 -8.07
N ARG A 110 21.68 8.71 -8.40
CA ARG A 110 21.97 9.97 -7.71
C ARG A 110 20.82 10.45 -6.84
N GLU A 111 19.59 10.06 -7.16
CA GLU A 111 18.39 10.49 -6.45
C GLU A 111 17.48 9.30 -6.17
N LEU A 112 16.93 9.25 -4.96
CA LEU A 112 15.91 8.29 -4.57
C LEU A 112 14.69 9.05 -4.06
N VAL A 113 13.56 8.87 -4.74
CA VAL A 113 12.26 9.34 -4.29
C VAL A 113 11.52 8.20 -3.60
N VAL A 114 11.17 8.40 -2.33
CA VAL A 114 10.37 7.46 -1.53
C VAL A 114 8.94 7.97 -1.49
N LEU A 115 8.04 7.26 -2.18
CA LEU A 115 6.59 7.51 -2.19
C LEU A 115 5.88 6.38 -1.42
N PRO A 116 5.51 6.59 -0.14
CA PRO A 116 4.59 5.70 0.54
C PRO A 116 3.27 5.59 -0.24
N LEU A 117 2.67 4.41 -0.34
CA LEU A 117 1.34 4.22 -0.95
C LEU A 117 0.19 4.58 0.01
N PHE A 118 0.50 5.31 1.08
CA PHE A 118 -0.45 5.83 2.06
C PHE A 118 -0.62 7.34 1.80
N PRO A 119 -1.77 7.77 1.27
CA PRO A 119 -2.02 9.17 0.95
C PRO A 119 -1.98 10.08 2.19
N GLN A 120 -2.50 9.60 3.31
CA GLN A 120 -2.46 10.27 4.62
C GLN A 120 -1.23 9.81 5.40
N TYR A 121 -0.42 10.77 5.86
CA TYR A 121 0.72 10.48 6.70
C TYR A 121 0.31 9.93 8.06
N THR A 122 0.98 8.87 8.50
CA THR A 122 0.97 8.44 9.91
C THR A 122 2.37 8.02 10.35
N SER A 123 2.62 8.09 11.66
CA SER A 123 3.86 7.57 12.24
C SER A 123 3.98 6.04 12.11
N THR A 124 2.85 5.33 12.14
CA THR A 124 2.80 3.86 12.12
C THR A 124 2.95 3.26 10.72
N THR A 125 2.77 4.07 9.67
CA THR A 125 2.92 3.65 8.26
C THR A 125 4.08 4.38 7.56
N SER A 126 3.89 5.65 7.19
CA SER A 126 4.86 6.43 6.41
C SER A 126 6.18 6.63 7.14
N ALA A 127 6.15 6.96 8.44
CA ALA A 127 7.41 7.12 9.19
C ALA A 127 8.15 5.78 9.38
N SER A 128 7.42 4.66 9.53
CA SER A 128 8.02 3.32 9.57
C SER A 128 8.76 2.98 8.26
N ILE A 129 8.23 3.41 7.11
CA ILE A 129 8.90 3.29 5.81
C ILE A 129 10.20 4.10 5.81
N TYR A 130 10.15 5.36 6.24
CA TYR A 130 11.33 6.23 6.28
C TYR A 130 12.42 5.69 7.20
N ASP A 131 12.05 5.20 8.38
CA ASP A 131 12.99 4.60 9.33
C ASP A 131 13.76 3.43 8.68
N GLU A 132 13.10 2.58 7.89
CA GLU A 132 13.76 1.45 7.23
C GLU A 132 14.67 1.90 6.07
N VAL A 133 14.26 2.92 5.31
CA VAL A 133 15.09 3.52 4.26
C VAL A 133 16.34 4.16 4.88
N PHE A 134 16.18 4.97 5.93
CA PHE A 134 17.30 5.62 6.59
C PHE A 134 18.22 4.61 7.24
N LYS A 135 17.68 3.59 7.91
CA LYS A 135 18.47 2.50 8.48
C LYS A 135 19.29 1.76 7.41
N PHE A 136 18.76 1.58 6.20
CA PHE A 136 19.52 0.98 5.10
C PHE A 136 20.74 1.82 4.70
N TYR A 137 20.61 3.16 4.67
CA TYR A 137 21.68 4.09 4.29
C TYR A 137 22.60 4.52 5.45
N MET A 138 22.19 4.31 6.70
CA MET A 138 23.07 4.50 7.87
C MET A 138 24.19 3.45 7.95
N ASP A 139 24.14 2.37 7.17
CA ASP A 139 25.22 1.40 7.08
C ASP A 139 26.48 2.05 6.49
N THR A 140 27.49 2.26 7.33
CA THR A 140 28.75 2.93 7.00
C THR A 140 29.57 2.21 5.92
N LYS A 141 29.22 0.95 5.60
CA LYS A 141 29.83 0.22 4.48
C LYS A 141 29.38 0.75 3.11
N ARG A 142 28.25 1.46 3.06
CA ARG A 142 27.73 2.07 1.82
C ARG A 142 28.39 3.42 1.60
N ARG A 143 29.26 3.49 0.61
CA ARG A 143 30.01 4.72 0.27
C ARG A 143 29.25 5.67 -0.64
N SER A 144 28.32 5.16 -1.44
CA SER A 144 27.46 5.95 -2.31
C SER A 144 26.07 6.02 -1.70
N ILE A 145 25.64 7.22 -1.34
CA ILE A 145 24.29 7.51 -0.83
C ILE A 145 23.67 8.53 -1.79
N PRO A 146 22.53 8.21 -2.43
CA PRO A 146 21.86 9.17 -3.29
C PRO A 146 21.16 10.26 -2.46
N SER A 147 20.85 11.39 -3.10
CA SER A 147 19.94 12.38 -2.53
C SER A 147 18.61 11.71 -2.21
N LEU A 148 18.14 11.84 -0.97
CA LEU A 148 16.91 11.22 -0.49
C LEU A 148 15.77 12.24 -0.47
N ARG A 149 14.70 11.97 -1.21
CA ARG A 149 13.47 12.76 -1.15
C ARG A 149 12.32 11.87 -0.70
N THR A 150 11.65 12.25 0.39
CA THR A 150 10.43 11.57 0.85
C THR A 150 9.20 12.38 0.46
N VAL A 151 8.16 11.70 -0.02
CA VAL A 151 6.83 12.29 -0.16
C VAL A 151 6.09 12.01 1.14
N ARG A 152 5.73 13.08 1.88
CA ARG A 152 5.11 12.98 3.21
C ARG A 152 3.68 12.44 3.13
N ASP A 153 2.87 13.11 2.34
CA ASP A 153 1.45 12.83 2.11
C ASP A 153 1.04 13.45 0.76
N TYR A 154 -0.09 12.99 0.25
CA TYR A 154 -0.68 13.47 -1.01
C TYR A 154 -2.22 13.32 -1.00
N ALA A 155 -2.84 13.21 0.17
CA ALA A 155 -4.28 13.02 0.32
C ALA A 155 -5.09 14.19 -0.28
N GLU A 156 -4.53 15.40 -0.29
CA GLU A 156 -5.16 16.61 -0.83
C GLU A 156 -4.80 16.86 -2.31
N HIS A 157 -4.00 15.98 -2.93
CA HIS A 157 -3.61 16.16 -4.32
C HIS A 157 -4.82 15.99 -5.25
N THR A 158 -5.10 16.98 -6.10
CA THR A 158 -6.30 17.03 -6.94
C THR A 158 -6.51 15.75 -7.75
N VAL A 159 -5.46 15.26 -8.42
CA VAL A 159 -5.52 14.01 -9.23
C VAL A 159 -5.84 12.78 -8.37
N TYR A 160 -5.41 12.75 -7.10
CA TYR A 160 -5.73 11.64 -6.19
C TYR A 160 -7.21 11.68 -5.78
N ILE A 161 -7.72 12.87 -5.45
CA ILE A 161 -9.14 13.09 -5.12
C ILE A 161 -10.02 12.74 -6.32
N GLU A 162 -9.65 13.14 -7.53
CA GLU A 162 -10.36 12.81 -8.77
C GLU A 162 -10.40 11.30 -9.03
N ALA A 163 -9.28 10.60 -8.81
CA ALA A 163 -9.21 9.15 -8.96
C ALA A 163 -10.13 8.44 -7.95
N LEU A 164 -10.16 8.89 -6.69
CA LEU A 164 -11.08 8.38 -5.67
C LEU A 164 -12.54 8.65 -6.04
N ALA A 165 -12.87 9.88 -6.42
CA ALA A 165 -14.21 10.28 -6.81
C ALA A 165 -14.70 9.45 -8.01
N SER A 166 -13.84 9.23 -9.00
CA SER A 166 -14.13 8.41 -10.18
C SER A 166 -14.40 6.95 -9.80
N SER A 167 -13.62 6.39 -8.88
CA SER A 167 -13.86 5.03 -8.36
C SER A 167 -15.20 4.93 -7.62
N LEU A 168 -15.49 5.90 -6.75
CA LEU A 168 -16.73 5.95 -5.98
C LEU A 168 -17.95 6.07 -6.91
N LEU A 169 -17.91 7.02 -7.86
CA LEU A 169 -18.99 7.23 -8.83
C LEU A 169 -19.21 5.99 -9.70
N SER A 170 -18.14 5.28 -10.08
CA SER A 170 -18.25 4.02 -10.83
C SER A 170 -18.98 2.94 -10.02
N SER A 171 -18.68 2.81 -8.73
CA SER A 171 -19.38 1.88 -7.84
C SER A 171 -20.84 2.27 -7.59
N ILE A 172 -21.12 3.56 -7.39
CA ILE A 172 -22.49 4.08 -7.22
C ILE A 172 -23.31 3.81 -8.49
N LYS A 173 -22.75 4.11 -9.66
CA LYS A 173 -23.39 3.85 -10.95
C LYS A 173 -23.73 2.37 -11.11
N ALA A 174 -22.78 1.48 -10.83
CA ALA A 174 -23.01 0.03 -10.90
C ALA A 174 -24.14 -0.42 -9.95
N HIS A 175 -24.18 0.10 -8.72
CA HIS A 175 -25.25 -0.21 -7.76
C HIS A 175 -26.62 0.31 -8.21
N ALA A 176 -26.68 1.57 -8.64
CA ALA A 176 -27.92 2.20 -9.08
C ALA A 176 -28.48 1.49 -10.31
N THR A 177 -27.64 1.17 -11.30
CA THR A 177 -28.04 0.43 -12.51
C THR A 177 -28.54 -0.98 -12.18
N ALA A 178 -27.90 -1.72 -11.27
CA ALA A 178 -28.35 -3.06 -10.89
C ALA A 178 -29.73 -3.07 -10.22
N LYS A 179 -30.14 -1.95 -9.60
CA LYS A 179 -31.44 -1.78 -8.95
C LYS A 179 -32.46 -1.01 -9.79
N ALA A 180 -32.05 -0.46 -10.93
CA ALA A 180 -32.93 0.25 -11.83
C ALA A 180 -33.71 -0.74 -12.71
N GLY A 181 -34.99 -0.46 -12.98
CA GLY A 181 -35.68 -1.06 -14.11
C GLY A 181 -35.01 -0.65 -15.43
N ALA A 182 -35.11 -1.48 -16.47
CA ALA A 182 -34.32 -1.42 -17.72
C ALA A 182 -34.37 -0.09 -18.52
N ALA A 183 -35.18 0.90 -18.13
CA ALA A 183 -35.43 2.12 -18.88
C ALA A 183 -34.99 3.43 -18.18
N LYS A 184 -34.37 3.39 -16.99
CA LYS A 184 -34.06 4.60 -16.21
C LYS A 184 -32.57 4.94 -16.20
N ASP A 185 -32.21 6.20 -16.44
CA ASP A 185 -30.83 6.68 -16.28
C ASP A 185 -30.34 6.46 -14.84
N TRP A 186 -29.06 6.14 -14.68
CA TRP A 186 -28.49 5.76 -13.38
C TRP A 186 -28.56 6.91 -12.36
N LYS A 187 -28.50 8.19 -12.78
CA LYS A 187 -28.65 9.32 -11.85
C LYS A 187 -30.08 9.44 -11.35
N SER A 188 -31.06 9.21 -12.22
CA SER A 188 -32.48 9.21 -11.85
C SER A 188 -32.82 8.02 -10.95
N ALA A 189 -32.28 6.84 -11.24
CA ALA A 189 -32.40 5.67 -10.37
C ALA A 189 -31.72 5.87 -9.01
N LEU A 190 -30.57 6.55 -8.97
CA LEU A 190 -29.91 6.93 -7.73
C LEU A 190 -30.77 7.92 -6.93
N ALA A 191 -31.36 8.93 -7.57
CA ALA A 191 -32.18 9.94 -6.91
C ALA A 191 -33.36 9.33 -6.14
N ASP A 192 -34.02 8.31 -6.71
CA ASP A 192 -35.09 7.58 -6.02
C ASP A 192 -34.59 6.82 -4.78
N GLN A 193 -33.32 6.39 -4.79
CA GLN A 193 -32.69 5.60 -3.74
C GLN A 193 -32.01 6.47 -2.67
N LEU A 194 -31.71 7.74 -2.96
CA LEU A 194 -31.00 8.67 -2.07
C LEU A 194 -31.58 8.73 -0.64
N PRO A 195 -32.91 8.74 -0.42
CA PRO A 195 -33.47 8.76 0.93
C PRO A 195 -33.06 7.57 1.81
N GLY A 196 -32.54 6.48 1.21
CA GLY A 196 -32.08 5.28 1.91
C GLY A 196 -30.57 4.98 1.76
N ILE A 197 -29.78 5.86 1.14
CA ILE A 197 -28.34 5.64 0.93
C ILE A 197 -27.52 6.45 1.93
N GLY A 198 -26.79 5.75 2.79
CA GLY A 198 -25.70 6.32 3.58
C GLY A 198 -24.35 6.03 2.94
N ILE A 199 -23.49 7.03 2.83
CA ILE A 199 -22.09 6.84 2.44
C ILE A 199 -21.26 6.69 3.72
N ILE A 200 -20.69 5.50 3.92
CA ILE A 200 -19.79 5.23 5.03
C ILE A 200 -18.36 5.23 4.51
N ILE A 201 -17.56 6.19 4.96
CA ILE A 201 -16.12 6.24 4.68
C ILE A 201 -15.43 5.57 5.87
N THR A 202 -14.78 4.43 5.62
CA THR A 202 -14.04 3.70 6.64
C THR A 202 -12.53 3.85 6.42
N TYR A 203 -11.79 3.96 7.52
CA TYR A 203 -10.34 4.02 7.52
C TYR A 203 -9.79 3.15 8.65
N HIS A 204 -8.51 2.80 8.54
CA HIS A 204 -7.84 2.08 9.63
C HIS A 204 -7.75 2.99 10.85
N SER A 205 -8.34 2.54 11.96
CA SER A 205 -8.22 3.25 13.24
C SER A 205 -6.76 3.27 13.70
N ILE A 206 -6.40 4.34 14.40
CA ILE A 206 -5.09 4.53 15.01
C ILE A 206 -5.31 4.62 16.52
N PRO A 207 -4.47 3.99 17.36
CA PRO A 207 -4.56 4.16 18.81
C PRO A 207 -4.52 5.64 19.18
N VAL A 208 -5.40 6.06 20.11
CA VAL A 208 -5.60 7.47 20.53
C VAL A 208 -4.30 8.19 20.89
N ARG A 209 -3.28 7.46 21.35
CA ARG A 209 -1.97 8.02 21.74
C ARG A 209 -1.11 8.52 20.57
N TYR A 210 -1.50 8.26 19.32
CA TYR A 210 -0.79 8.73 18.13
C TYR A 210 -1.51 9.90 17.42
N VAL A 211 -2.62 10.38 17.98
CA VAL A 211 -3.35 11.60 17.57
C VAL A 211 -2.84 12.75 18.42
#